data_AF-A0A8S4QW83-F1
#
_entry.id   AF-A0A8S4QW83-F1
#
_cell.length_a   1.000
_cell.length_b   1.000
_cell.length_c   1.000
_cell.angle_alpha   90.00
_cell.angle_beta   90.00
_cell.angle_gamma   90.00
#
_symmetry.space_group_name_H-M   'P 1'
#
loop_
_entity.id
_entity.type
_entity.pdbx_description
1 polymer ?
#
loop_
_entity_poly.entity_id
_entity_poly.type
_entity_poly.pdbx_seq_one_letter_code
_entity_poly.pdbx_strand_id
1 'polypeptide(L)'
;MHYRKEVVRRFLADVKRQTPTTIIDVLQAMWMIAKAWNLVTEKTIANYFKTWQRVQEELHLQETDFEDFVTFDNDFAICGELTDADIVTSVLPVTNAEADENEEEEGEMIEHNFAIKDAYNALNTIKSVFLKKGGLSDDVVKSITKLDCALDVITHTGGKQTTINDFFSNQ
;
A
#
# COMPACT_ATOMS: atom_id res chain seq x y z
N MET A 1 -5.11 -14.77 11.96
CA MET A 1 -4.11 -13.68 12.07
C MET A 1 -2.83 -14.01 11.32
N HIS A 2 -2.83 -13.84 9.99
CA HIS A 2 -1.66 -14.09 9.14
C HIS A 2 -0.67 -12.92 9.15
N TYR A 3 -1.18 -11.68 9.19
CA TYR A 3 -0.35 -10.46 9.25
C TYR A 3 0.57 -10.44 10.48
N ARG A 4 0.03 -10.70 11.68
CA ARG A 4 0.85 -10.77 12.91
C ARG A 4 1.96 -11.82 12.81
N LYS A 5 1.74 -12.92 12.09
CA LYS A 5 2.79 -13.93 11.86
C LYS A 5 3.90 -13.39 10.96
N GLU A 6 3.58 -12.57 9.96
CA GLU A 6 4.59 -11.90 9.14
C GLU A 6 5.40 -10.88 9.94
N VAL A 7 4.75 -10.10 10.82
CA VAL A 7 5.42 -9.18 11.75
C VAL A 7 6.42 -9.92 12.64
N VAL A 8 5.97 -11.01 13.29
CA VAL A 8 6.83 -11.82 14.15
C VAL A 8 7.97 -12.48 13.35
N ARG A 9 7.71 -12.96 12.12
CA ARG A 9 8.76 -13.53 11.26
C ARG A 9 9.82 -12.51 10.91
N ARG A 10 9.44 -11.25 10.67
CA ARG A 10 10.39 -10.17 10.39
C ARG A 10 11.26 -9.89 11.61
N PHE A 11 10.66 -9.73 12.78
CA PHE A 11 11.42 -9.55 14.02
C PHE A 11 12.38 -10.72 14.31
N LEU A 12 11.95 -11.97 14.10
CA LEU A 12 12.81 -13.13 14.26
C LEU A 12 13.96 -13.15 13.24
N ALA A 13 13.75 -12.65 12.02
CA ALA A 13 14.81 -12.54 11.03
C ALA A 13 15.85 -11.50 11.44
N ASP A 14 15.43 -10.38 12.03
CA ASP A 14 16.32 -9.32 12.50
C ASP A 14 17.16 -9.79 13.70
N VAL A 15 16.54 -10.47 14.67
CA VAL A 15 17.25 -11.11 15.79
C VAL A 15 18.30 -12.09 15.30
N LYS A 16 17.99 -12.91 14.29
CA LYS A 16 18.94 -13.87 13.71
C LYS A 16 20.09 -13.20 12.97
N ARG A 17 19.87 -12.03 12.38
CA ARG A 17 20.88 -11.27 11.63
C ARG A 17 21.71 -10.33 12.51
N GLN A 18 21.38 -10.24 13.81
CA GLN A 18 21.97 -9.26 14.74
C GLN A 18 21.86 -7.82 14.23
N THR A 19 20.84 -7.53 13.43
CA THR A 19 20.55 -6.18 12.96
C THR A 19 19.62 -5.48 13.96
N PRO A 20 19.67 -4.14 14.06
CA PRO A 20 18.65 -3.39 14.78
C PRO A 20 17.26 -3.80 14.31
N THR A 21 16.30 -3.80 15.23
CA THR A 21 14.91 -4.11 14.92
C THR A 21 14.42 -3.19 13.80
N THR A 22 14.03 -3.76 12.67
CA THR A 22 13.58 -2.98 11.51
C THR A 22 12.30 -2.24 11.90
N ILE A 23 12.30 -0.92 11.78
CA ILE A 23 11.08 -0.12 11.81
C ILE A 23 10.24 -0.53 10.61
N ILE A 24 9.01 -0.99 10.85
CA ILE A 24 8.10 -1.37 9.76
C ILE A 24 7.51 -0.08 9.21
N ASP A 25 8.04 0.39 8.09
CA ASP A 25 7.46 1.50 7.34
C ASP A 25 6.12 1.11 6.68
N VAL A 26 5.40 2.10 6.16
CA VAL A 26 4.09 1.92 5.53
C VAL A 26 4.17 0.96 4.35
N LEU A 27 5.24 1.02 3.55
CA LEU A 27 5.43 0.15 2.39
C LEU A 27 5.60 -1.31 2.83
N GLN A 28 6.44 -1.59 3.82
CA GLN A 28 6.59 -2.92 4.41
C GLN A 28 5.27 -3.42 4.97
N ALA A 29 4.54 -2.57 5.69
CA ALA A 29 3.22 -2.92 6.21
C ALA A 29 2.25 -3.32 5.09
N MET A 30 2.18 -2.55 3.99
CA MET A 30 1.35 -2.87 2.82
C MET A 30 1.72 -4.22 2.20
N TRP A 31 3.01 -4.49 2.00
CA TRP A 31 3.48 -5.78 1.49
C TRP A 31 3.11 -6.94 2.42
N MET A 32 3.25 -6.76 3.73
CA MET A 32 2.91 -7.77 4.73
C MET A 32 1.41 -8.02 4.78
N ILE A 33 0.57 -6.99 4.61
CA ILE A 33 -0.89 -7.13 4.49
C ILE A 33 -1.24 -7.92 3.24
N ALA A 34 -0.72 -7.54 2.08
CA ALA A 34 -0.96 -8.24 0.82
C ALA A 34 -0.54 -9.72 0.88
N LYS A 35 0.64 -9.98 1.45
CA LYS A 35 1.14 -11.35 1.67
C LYS A 35 0.24 -12.13 2.64
N ALA A 36 -0.21 -11.51 3.72
CA ALA A 36 -1.10 -12.14 4.68
C ALA A 36 -2.48 -12.45 4.10
N TRP A 37 -2.99 -11.58 3.22
CA TRP A 37 -4.26 -11.76 2.53
C TRP A 37 -4.27 -13.03 1.66
N ASN A 38 -3.18 -13.28 0.93
CA ASN A 38 -3.03 -14.49 0.12
C ASN A 38 -3.02 -15.82 0.93
N LEU A 39 -2.88 -15.75 2.25
CA LEU A 39 -2.93 -16.90 3.14
C LEU A 39 -4.31 -17.10 3.79
N VAL A 40 -5.24 -16.17 3.57
CA VAL A 40 -6.62 -16.28 4.06
C VAL A 40 -7.33 -17.36 3.25
N THR A 41 -7.92 -18.31 3.97
CA THR A 41 -8.70 -19.41 3.39
C THR A 41 -10.16 -19.29 3.81
N GLU A 42 -11.06 -19.99 3.12
CA GLU A 42 -12.49 -20.06 3.49
C GLU A 42 -12.69 -20.45 4.97
N LYS A 43 -11.91 -21.43 5.44
CA LYS A 43 -11.91 -21.84 6.86
C LYS A 43 -11.49 -20.69 7.79
N THR A 44 -10.55 -19.85 7.36
CA THR A 44 -10.12 -18.68 8.13
C THR A 44 -11.25 -17.67 8.22
N ILE A 45 -11.92 -17.38 7.11
CA ILE A 45 -13.08 -16.48 7.05
C ILE A 45 -14.21 -17.00 7.93
N ALA A 46 -14.57 -18.28 7.80
CA ALA A 46 -15.61 -18.92 8.61
C ALA A 46 -15.29 -18.86 10.12
N ASN A 47 -14.03 -19.04 10.51
CA ASN A 47 -13.62 -18.89 11.91
C ASN A 47 -13.74 -17.44 12.39
N TYR A 48 -13.42 -16.45 11.56
CA TYR A 48 -13.61 -15.03 11.91
C TYR A 48 -15.08 -14.70 12.08
N PHE A 49 -15.94 -15.14 11.17
CA PHE A 49 -17.39 -14.94 11.28
C PHE A 49 -17.96 -15.52 12.58
N LYS A 50 -17.58 -16.75 12.93
CA LYS A 50 -17.96 -17.37 14.22
C LYS A 50 -17.46 -16.59 15.43
N THR A 51 -16.24 -16.06 15.36
CA THR A 51 -15.66 -15.27 16.45
C THR A 51 -16.38 -13.94 16.59
N TRP A 52 -16.70 -13.29 15.47
CA TRP A 52 -17.48 -12.05 15.43
C TRP A 52 -18.88 -12.24 16.00
N GLN A 53 -19.58 -13.29 15.57
CA GLN A 53 -20.91 -13.63 16.10
C GLN A 53 -20.88 -13.80 17.63
N ARG A 54 -19.87 -14.49 18.16
CA ARG A 54 -19.71 -14.63 19.61
C ARG A 54 -19.48 -13.29 20.31
N VAL A 55 -18.67 -12.41 19.73
CA VAL A 55 -18.43 -11.05 20.29
C VAL A 55 -19.72 -10.23 20.27
N GLN A 56 -20.50 -10.32 19.19
CA GLN A 56 -21.79 -9.67 19.05
C GLN A 56 -22.77 -10.12 20.14
N GLU A 57 -22.83 -11.43 20.41
CA GLU A 57 -23.65 -12.01 21.48
C GLU A 57 -23.18 -11.57 22.88
N GLU A 58 -21.87 -11.63 23.17
CA GLU A 58 -21.30 -11.31 24.48
C GLU A 58 -21.44 -9.82 24.85
N LEU A 59 -21.28 -8.94 23.85
CA LEU A 59 -21.39 -7.50 24.03
C LEU A 59 -22.80 -6.96 23.76
N HIS A 60 -23.77 -7.82 23.43
CA HIS A 60 -25.12 -7.43 23.02
C HIS A 60 -25.11 -6.35 21.94
N LEU A 61 -24.17 -6.44 21.00
CA LEU A 61 -24.10 -5.50 19.87
C LEU A 61 -25.34 -5.74 19.01
N GLN A 62 -26.18 -4.72 18.91
CA GLN A 62 -27.31 -4.75 18.00
C GLN A 62 -26.79 -4.75 16.56
N GLU A 63 -27.54 -5.39 15.66
CA GLU A 63 -27.33 -5.15 14.24
C GLU A 63 -27.62 -3.68 13.99
N THR A 64 -26.57 -2.89 13.78
CA THR A 64 -26.68 -1.53 13.24
C THR A 64 -27.22 -1.62 11.83
N ASP A 65 -28.21 -0.79 11.51
CA ASP A 65 -28.67 -0.71 10.14
C ASP A 65 -27.60 -0.01 9.25
N PHE A 66 -27.82 -0.05 7.95
CA PHE A 66 -26.89 0.56 7.00
C PHE A 66 -26.79 2.09 7.20
N GLU A 67 -27.89 2.73 7.60
CA GLU A 67 -27.96 4.18 7.79
C GLU A 67 -27.16 4.61 9.02
N ASP A 68 -27.22 3.84 10.12
CA ASP A 68 -26.40 4.02 11.32
C ASP A 68 -24.91 3.94 10.99
N PHE A 69 -24.51 3.01 10.12
CA PHE A 69 -23.12 2.89 9.68
C PHE A 69 -22.67 4.08 8.83
N VAL A 70 -23.52 4.55 7.91
CA VAL A 70 -23.21 5.67 7.01
C VAL A 70 -23.18 7.00 7.76
N THR A 71 -24.03 7.17 8.76
CA THR A 71 -24.20 8.42 9.48
C THR A 71 -23.38 8.50 10.78
N PHE A 72 -22.63 7.45 11.12
CA PHE A 72 -21.87 7.33 12.37
C PHE A 72 -20.88 8.49 12.59
N ASP A 73 -20.32 9.07 11.53
CA ASP A 73 -19.34 10.16 11.58
C ASP A 73 -19.90 11.54 11.22
N ASN A 74 -21.21 11.67 10.94
CA ASN A 74 -21.83 12.95 10.58
C ASN A 74 -21.67 14.03 11.66
N ASP A 75 -21.66 13.61 12.94
CA ASP A 75 -21.49 14.49 14.09
C ASP A 75 -20.04 14.50 14.62
N PHE A 76 -19.11 13.83 13.93
CA PHE A 76 -17.72 13.85 14.33
C PHE A 76 -17.12 15.23 14.01
N ALA A 77 -16.46 15.83 15.00
CA ALA A 77 -15.79 17.10 14.79
C ALA A 77 -14.71 16.93 13.70
N ILE A 78 -14.99 17.49 12.52
CA ILE A 78 -14.00 17.63 11.46
C ILE A 78 -13.02 18.75 11.83
N CYS A 79 -11.83 18.74 11.22
CA CYS A 79 -11.00 19.94 11.20
C CYS A 79 -11.87 21.11 10.73
N GLY A 80 -11.84 22.23 11.45
CA GLY A 80 -12.60 23.43 11.06
C GLY A 80 -12.29 23.82 9.61
N GLU A 81 -13.17 24.62 9.01
CA GLU A 81 -12.96 25.12 7.64
C GLU A 81 -11.57 25.76 7.53
N LEU A 82 -10.66 25.10 6.80
CA LEU A 82 -9.37 25.67 6.46
C LEU A 82 -9.65 26.81 5.49
N THR A 83 -9.51 28.05 5.95
CA THR A 83 -9.76 29.20 5.10
C THR A 83 -8.58 29.39 4.15
N ASP A 84 -8.82 30.00 2.99
CA ASP A 84 -7.74 30.38 2.08
C ASP A 84 -6.65 31.23 2.78
N ALA A 85 -7.01 31.97 3.83
CA ALA A 85 -6.08 32.75 4.64
C ALA A 85 -5.11 31.87 5.46
N ASP A 86 -5.56 30.72 5.95
CA ASP A 86 -4.72 29.76 6.68
C ASP A 86 -3.73 29.08 5.72
N ILE A 87 -4.15 28.81 4.49
CA ILE A 87 -3.28 28.31 3.42
C ILE A 87 -2.20 29.34 3.08
N VAL A 88 -2.60 30.60 2.88
CA VAL A 88 -1.65 31.68 2.56
C VAL A 88 -0.65 31.86 3.71
N THR A 89 -1.09 31.80 4.96
CA THR A 89 -0.21 31.94 6.13
C THR A 89 0.83 30.81 6.23
N SER A 90 0.49 29.58 5.81
CA SER A 90 1.43 28.45 5.83
C SER A 90 2.45 28.45 4.68
N VAL A 91 2.12 29.08 3.55
CA VAL A 91 2.99 29.16 2.36
C VAL A 91 3.85 30.43 2.34
N LEU A 92 3.46 31.46 3.09
CA LEU A 92 4.28 32.66 3.22
C LEU A 92 5.55 32.34 4.01
N PRO A 93 6.74 32.72 3.49
CA PRO A 93 7.97 32.58 4.24
C PRO A 93 7.86 33.36 5.54
N VAL A 94 8.11 32.69 6.66
CA VAL A 94 8.16 33.31 7.99
C VAL A 94 9.23 34.40 7.96
N THR A 95 8.81 35.65 7.78
CA THR A 95 9.69 36.81 7.87
C THR A 95 9.81 37.25 9.32
N ASN A 96 10.21 36.32 10.19
CA ASN A 96 10.69 36.67 11.51
C ASN A 96 12.20 36.44 11.50
N ALA A 97 12.92 37.55 11.33
CA ALA A 97 14.33 37.64 11.59
C ALA A 97 14.57 37.49 13.11
N GLU A 98 14.52 36.27 13.63
CA GLU A 98 15.34 35.84 14.77
C GLU A 98 15.75 34.40 14.51
N ALA A 99 17.06 34.18 14.49
CA ALA A 99 17.69 32.91 14.25
C ALA A 99 17.31 31.88 15.32
N ASP A 100 16.89 30.70 14.89
CA ASP A 100 17.11 29.47 15.64
C ASP A 100 17.67 28.44 14.67
N GLU A 101 18.96 28.16 14.86
CA GLU A 101 19.73 27.17 14.13
C GLU A 101 19.32 25.78 14.63
N ASN A 102 18.42 25.13 13.91
CA ASN A 102 18.38 23.67 13.86
C ASN A 102 17.94 23.28 12.44
N GLU A 103 18.92 23.31 11.54
CA GLU A 103 18.85 22.57 10.28
C GLU A 103 18.77 21.08 10.64
N GLU A 104 17.55 20.56 10.77
CA GLU A 104 17.34 19.14 10.55
C GLU A 104 17.74 18.87 9.09
N GLU A 105 18.87 18.18 8.90
CA GLU A 105 19.23 17.57 7.63
C GLU A 105 18.11 16.59 7.24
N GLU A 106 17.07 17.11 6.58
CA GLU A 106 16.19 16.29 5.76
C GLU A 106 17.05 15.71 4.64
N GLY A 107 17.49 14.47 4.84
CA GLY A 107 18.20 13.72 3.82
C GLY A 107 17.40 13.78 2.52
N GLU A 108 18.01 14.34 1.47
CA GLU A 108 17.47 14.37 0.11
C GLU A 108 16.95 12.98 -0.25
N MET A 109 15.63 12.82 -0.21
CA MET A 109 14.96 11.71 -0.85
C MET A 109 15.15 11.93 -2.35
N ILE A 110 16.17 11.30 -2.92
CA ILE A 110 16.43 11.34 -4.37
C ILE A 110 15.20 10.71 -5.05
N GLU A 111 14.27 11.54 -5.48
CA GLU A 111 13.15 11.18 -6.33
C GLU A 111 13.75 10.70 -7.67
N HIS A 112 14.01 9.41 -7.77
CA HIS A 112 14.39 8.79 -9.03
C HIS A 112 13.15 8.79 -9.93
N ASN A 113 12.98 9.88 -10.68
CA ASN A 113 12.07 9.94 -11.81
C ASN A 113 12.57 8.97 -12.88
N PHE A 114 12.10 7.72 -12.82
CA PHE A 114 12.37 6.72 -13.85
C PHE A 114 11.54 7.01 -15.09
N ALA A 115 12.20 7.12 -16.25
CA ALA A 115 11.49 7.18 -17.51
C ALA A 115 10.98 5.79 -17.90
N ILE A 116 9.88 5.72 -18.66
CA ILE A 116 9.33 4.47 -19.20
C ILE A 116 10.39 3.65 -19.96
N LYS A 117 11.31 4.34 -20.66
CA LYS A 117 12.44 3.72 -21.36
C LYS A 117 13.36 2.94 -20.42
N ASP A 118 13.54 3.40 -19.19
CA ASP A 118 14.39 2.74 -18.19
C ASP A 118 13.75 1.42 -17.72
N ALA A 119 12.42 1.40 -17.59
CA ALA A 119 11.68 0.18 -17.28
C ALA A 119 11.79 -0.86 -18.40
N TYR A 120 11.68 -0.46 -19.67
CA TYR A 120 11.91 -1.37 -20.81
C TYR A 120 13.34 -1.90 -20.85
N ASN A 121 14.34 -1.04 -20.59
CA ASN A 121 15.74 -1.46 -20.55
C ASN A 121 15.98 -2.50 -19.45
N ALA A 122 15.48 -2.24 -18.23
CA ALA A 122 15.58 -3.17 -17.11
C ALA A 122 14.88 -4.50 -17.40
N LEU A 123 13.67 -4.47 -17.98
CA LEU A 123 12.94 -5.68 -18.34
C LEU A 123 13.66 -6.48 -19.44
N ASN A 124 14.26 -5.79 -20.42
CA ASN A 124 15.07 -6.44 -21.45
C ASN A 124 16.34 -7.09 -20.89
N THR A 125 16.97 -6.47 -19.89
CA THR A 125 18.09 -7.08 -19.16
C THR A 125 17.63 -8.36 -18.46
N ILE A 126 16.51 -8.31 -17.73
CA ILE A 126 15.92 -9.48 -17.06
C ILE A 126 15.61 -10.57 -18.10
N LYS A 127 14.86 -10.26 -19.17
CA LYS A 127 14.58 -11.19 -20.27
C LYS A 127 15.86 -11.82 -20.82
N SER A 128 16.90 -11.03 -21.04
CA SER A 128 18.16 -11.53 -21.60
C SER A 128 18.89 -12.49 -20.66
N VAL A 129 18.84 -12.27 -19.34
CA VAL A 129 19.49 -13.15 -18.35
C VAL A 129 18.71 -14.44 -18.18
N PHE A 130 17.39 -14.32 -18.08
CA PHE A 130 16.50 -15.42 -17.76
C PHE A 130 16.21 -16.28 -19.00
N LEU A 131 15.85 -15.70 -20.14
CA LEU A 131 15.50 -16.46 -21.34
C LEU A 131 16.71 -17.09 -22.06
N LYS A 132 17.92 -16.51 -21.93
CA LYS A 132 19.13 -17.10 -22.55
C LYS A 132 19.69 -18.30 -21.77
N LYS A 133 19.41 -18.41 -20.47
CA LYS A 133 19.99 -19.48 -19.63
C LYS A 133 19.24 -20.82 -19.71
N GLY A 134 18.05 -20.86 -20.32
CA GLY A 134 17.22 -22.06 -20.42
C GLY A 134 16.80 -22.61 -19.05
N GLY A 135 15.82 -23.52 -19.02
CA GLY A 135 15.44 -24.24 -17.79
C GLY A 135 14.60 -23.44 -16.79
N LEU A 136 13.86 -22.43 -17.24
CA LEU A 136 12.92 -21.69 -16.39
C LEU A 136 11.61 -22.43 -16.23
N SER A 137 11.00 -22.28 -15.04
CA SER A 137 9.60 -22.63 -14.83
C SER A 137 8.70 -21.76 -15.71
N ASP A 138 7.66 -22.35 -16.28
CA ASP A 138 6.65 -21.67 -17.09
C ASP A 138 6.01 -20.48 -16.35
N ASP A 139 5.87 -20.59 -15.02
CA ASP A 139 5.36 -19.52 -14.17
C ASP A 139 6.23 -18.26 -14.20
N VAL A 140 7.55 -18.42 -14.29
CA VAL A 140 8.50 -17.30 -14.34
C VAL A 140 8.40 -16.60 -15.70
N VAL A 141 8.30 -17.38 -16.78
CA VAL A 141 8.11 -16.85 -18.13
C VAL A 141 6.79 -16.09 -18.21
N LYS A 142 5.70 -16.68 -17.72
CA LYS A 142 4.37 -16.05 -17.66
C LYS A 142 4.37 -14.75 -16.86
N SER A 143 5.12 -14.71 -15.75
CA SER A 143 5.25 -13.50 -14.93
C SER A 143 6.01 -12.38 -15.66
N ILE A 144 7.09 -12.72 -16.36
CA ILE A 144 7.85 -11.76 -17.19
C ILE A 144 6.96 -11.22 -18.33
N THR A 145 6.19 -12.07 -18.99
CA THR A 145 5.26 -11.64 -20.05
C THR A 145 4.16 -10.72 -19.51
N LYS A 146 3.64 -10.98 -18.30
CA LYS A 146 2.66 -10.07 -17.68
C LYS A 146 3.22 -8.69 -17.41
N LEU A 147 4.48 -8.59 -16.97
CA LEU A 147 5.15 -7.30 -16.77
C LEU A 147 5.35 -6.55 -18.09
N ASP A 148 5.65 -7.28 -19.17
CA ASP A 148 5.75 -6.74 -20.53
C ASP A 148 4.42 -6.13 -20.98
N CYS A 149 3.33 -6.91 -20.87
CA CYS A 149 2.00 -6.44 -21.21
C CYS A 149 1.57 -5.23 -20.36
N ALA A 150 1.91 -5.21 -19.06
CA ALA A 150 1.60 -4.08 -18.20
C ALA A 150 2.33 -2.80 -18.62
N LEU A 151 3.61 -2.90 -19.01
CA LEU A 151 4.36 -1.77 -19.56
C LEU A 151 3.76 -1.27 -20.88
N ASP A 152 3.35 -2.18 -21.75
CA ASP A 152 2.68 -1.82 -23.01
C ASP A 152 1.34 -1.11 -22.76
N VAL A 153 0.57 -1.53 -21.75
CA VAL A 153 -0.66 -0.82 -21.36
C VAL A 153 -0.34 0.59 -20.87
N ILE A 154 0.65 0.77 -20.00
CA ILE A 154 1.05 2.08 -19.48
C ILE A 154 1.46 3.02 -20.61
N THR A 155 2.18 2.52 -21.62
CA THR A 155 2.66 3.33 -22.74
C THR A 155 1.57 3.70 -23.75
N HIS A 156 0.63 2.80 -24.03
CA HIS A 156 -0.37 3.00 -25.08
C HIS A 156 -1.70 3.58 -24.57
N THR A 157 -2.05 3.38 -23.30
CA THR A 157 -3.34 3.84 -22.73
C THR A 157 -3.21 5.09 -21.87
N GLY A 158 -1.99 5.61 -21.68
CA GLY A 158 -1.71 6.79 -20.85
C GLY A 158 -1.96 6.55 -19.36
N GLY A 159 -2.02 5.29 -18.92
CA GLY A 159 -2.15 4.93 -17.50
C GLY A 159 -3.38 5.55 -16.82
N LYS A 160 -4.51 5.69 -17.54
CA LYS A 160 -5.75 6.16 -16.90
C LYS A 160 -6.18 5.13 -15.87
N GLN A 161 -6.33 5.57 -14.63
CA GLN A 161 -6.89 4.79 -13.55
C GLN A 161 -8.25 4.25 -13.99
N THR A 162 -8.44 2.94 -13.85
CA THR A 162 -9.75 2.34 -14.08
C THR A 162 -10.71 2.84 -13.01
N THR A 163 -11.83 3.40 -13.45
CA THR A 163 -12.89 3.87 -12.56
C THR A 163 -13.84 2.74 -12.26
N ILE A 164 -14.57 2.83 -11.14
CA ILE A 164 -15.55 1.81 -10.74
C ILE A 164 -16.57 1.54 -11.86
N ASN A 165 -16.88 2.55 -12.68
CA ASN A 165 -17.79 2.47 -13.82
C ASN A 165 -17.27 1.55 -14.94
N ASP A 166 -15.96 1.37 -15.07
CA ASP A 166 -15.38 0.49 -16.09
C ASP A 166 -15.73 -0.99 -15.84
N PHE A 167 -16.08 -1.35 -14.60
CA PHE A 167 -16.48 -2.71 -14.20
C PHE A 167 -17.99 -2.96 -14.31
N PHE A 168 -18.79 -1.91 -14.40
CA PHE A 168 -20.26 -2.00 -14.48
C PHE A 168 -20.82 -1.73 -15.89
N SER A 169 -19.98 -1.31 -16.84
CA SER A 169 -20.40 -0.98 -18.21
C SER A 169 -20.58 -2.20 -19.14
N ASN A 170 -20.46 -3.43 -18.64
CA ASN A 170 -20.61 -4.68 -19.40
C ASN A 170 -21.85 -5.50 -18.98
N GLN A 171 -22.94 -4.85 -18.58
CA GLN A 171 -24.26 -5.47 -18.45
C GLN A 171 -25.22 -5.05 -19.56
#